data_AF-A0A841FRK3-F1
#
_entry.id   AF-A0A841FRK3-F1
#
_cell.length_a   1.000
_cell.length_b   1.000
_cell.length_c   1.000
_cell.angle_alpha   90.00
_cell.angle_beta   90.00
_cell.angle_gamma   90.00
#
_symmetry.space_group_name_H-M   'P 1'
#
loop_
_entity.id
_entity.type
_entity.pdbx_description
1 polymer ?
#
loop_
_entity_poly.entity_id
_entity_poly.type
_entity_poly.pdbx_seq_one_letter_code
_entity_poly.pdbx_strand_id
1 'polypeptide(L)'
;MNLETRYRHLLRLYPRSWRDLREEEMVATYLDLAPPERTRPSMRDGLDVAGGALREWTRTVPPGFAGGARIAGVVGLSGVGMLSALLFFGIETKAGLPWEGIGFGDWGPFQTPAAVPWLAWMAIALAAPILQGPWIRRAGLFAQLATGALSLIEPTLERVPLEPFILLAMVVTGGTALLYVRGGTIGRVLPPLSTVAGAVIALGTVPEEPLLYTEVLYQFEWLRNTGVAVAAAALVALVISGLLRRAEGAWAFILLGPAVWALTYNEVTGYLGFGGIHGSYLVFDGFHGRDVVFGGFLLGVGVFAALVALVRLVLRMRSRTHDPQAS
;
A
#
# COMPACT_ATOMS: atom_id res chain seq x y z
N MET A 1 -35.71 13.88 2.32
CA MET A 1 -34.43 14.48 1.87
C MET A 1 -34.61 14.97 0.44
N ASN A 2 -34.48 16.28 0.21
CA ASN A 2 -34.59 16.91 -1.12
C ASN A 2 -33.36 16.56 -2.00
N LEU A 3 -33.49 16.63 -3.33
CA LEU A 3 -32.40 16.44 -4.30
C LEU A 3 -31.22 17.39 -4.02
N GLU A 4 -31.51 18.65 -3.72
CA GLU A 4 -30.53 19.67 -3.31
C GLU A 4 -29.68 19.20 -2.13
N THR A 5 -30.30 18.65 -1.08
CA THR A 5 -29.58 18.13 0.09
C THR A 5 -28.64 16.99 -0.27
N ARG A 6 -29.04 16.14 -1.23
CA ARG A 6 -28.21 15.03 -1.73
C ARG A 6 -27.01 15.55 -2.52
N TYR A 7 -27.19 16.57 -3.36
CA TYR A 7 -26.07 17.22 -4.06
C TYR A 7 -25.10 17.91 -3.11
N ARG A 8 -25.59 18.63 -2.09
CA ARG A 8 -24.72 19.18 -1.03
C ARG A 8 -23.93 18.09 -0.31
N HIS A 9 -24.55 16.92 -0.08
CA HIS A 9 -23.85 15.79 0.52
C HIS A 9 -22.73 15.25 -0.38
N LEU A 10 -22.96 15.17 -1.69
CA LEU A 10 -21.92 14.79 -2.66
C LEU A 10 -20.79 15.82 -2.70
N LEU A 11 -21.12 17.11 -2.68
CA LEU A 11 -20.12 18.16 -2.73
C LEU A 11 -19.20 18.19 -1.51
N ARG A 12 -19.56 17.57 -0.37
CA ARG A 12 -18.67 17.41 0.80
C ARG A 12 -17.33 16.76 0.47
N LEU A 13 -17.22 16.07 -0.67
CA LEU A 13 -15.95 15.58 -1.21
C LEU A 13 -14.96 16.70 -1.53
N TYR A 14 -15.40 17.91 -1.85
CA TYR A 14 -14.52 19.06 -2.10
C TYR A 14 -13.92 19.65 -0.80
N PRO A 15 -12.70 20.24 -0.87
CA PRO A 15 -12.09 20.97 0.24
C PRO A 15 -13.04 22.05 0.80
N ARG A 16 -13.01 22.27 2.12
CA ARG A 16 -13.84 23.30 2.79
C ARG A 16 -13.69 24.68 2.14
N SER A 17 -12.46 25.11 1.93
CA SER A 17 -12.15 26.41 1.31
C SER A 17 -12.71 26.57 -0.10
N TRP A 18 -12.87 25.49 -0.86
CA TRP A 18 -13.50 25.52 -2.18
C TRP A 18 -15.01 25.62 -2.05
N ARG A 19 -15.59 24.85 -1.12
CA ARG A 19 -17.05 24.85 -0.88
C ARG A 19 -17.55 26.20 -0.41
N ASP A 20 -16.81 26.84 0.48
CA ASP A 20 -17.15 28.18 0.99
C ASP A 20 -17.25 29.23 -0.12
N LEU A 21 -16.63 28.99 -1.29
CA LEU A 21 -16.61 29.91 -2.42
C LEU A 21 -17.55 29.50 -3.57
N ARG A 22 -17.80 28.19 -3.76
CA ARG A 22 -18.43 27.66 -5.00
C ARG A 22 -19.51 26.60 -4.78
N GLU A 23 -19.81 26.23 -3.53
CA GLU A 23 -20.81 25.18 -3.26
C GLU A 23 -22.20 25.56 -3.81
N GLU A 24 -22.65 26.79 -3.58
CA GLU A 24 -23.97 27.25 -4.02
C GLU A 24 -24.11 27.29 -5.55
N GLU A 25 -23.10 27.81 -6.25
CA GLU A 25 -23.04 27.86 -7.71
C GLU A 25 -23.13 26.46 -8.34
N MET A 26 -22.37 25.49 -7.78
CA MET A 26 -22.37 24.13 -8.29
C MET A 26 -23.66 23.38 -7.96
N VAL A 27 -24.26 23.59 -6.78
CA VAL A 27 -25.59 23.03 -6.49
C VAL A 27 -26.64 23.55 -7.46
N ALA A 28 -26.65 24.86 -7.74
CA ALA A 28 -27.57 25.46 -8.71
C ALA A 28 -27.39 24.83 -10.09
N THR A 29 -26.13 24.72 -10.56
CA THR A 29 -25.81 24.10 -11.85
C THR A 29 -26.34 22.65 -11.95
N TYR A 30 -26.17 21.83 -10.91
CA TYR A 30 -26.67 20.45 -10.92
C TYR A 30 -28.19 20.34 -10.82
N LEU A 31 -28.87 21.31 -10.19
CA LEU A 31 -30.32 21.37 -10.14
C LEU A 31 -30.91 21.82 -11.49
N ASP A 32 -30.28 22.79 -12.16
CA ASP A 32 -30.69 23.28 -13.48
C ASP A 32 -30.55 22.20 -14.56
N LEU A 33 -29.55 21.33 -14.44
CA LEU A 33 -29.34 20.20 -15.34
C LEU A 33 -30.18 18.96 -15.01
N ALA A 34 -30.85 18.94 -13.84
CA ALA A 34 -31.66 17.80 -13.43
C ALA A 34 -33.05 17.84 -14.08
N PRO A 35 -33.53 16.72 -14.67
CA PRO A 35 -34.92 16.64 -15.14
C PRO A 35 -35.92 16.90 -14.00
N PRO A 36 -37.11 17.46 -14.27
CA PRO A 36 -38.09 17.85 -13.25
C PRO A 36 -38.52 16.71 -12.31
N GLU A 37 -38.45 15.46 -12.79
CA GLU A 37 -38.86 14.26 -12.06
C GLU A 37 -37.72 13.62 -11.25
N ARG A 38 -36.48 14.14 -11.36
CA ARG A 38 -35.32 13.53 -10.71
C ARG A 38 -35.35 13.77 -9.20
N THR A 39 -35.37 12.70 -8.42
CA THR A 39 -35.38 12.76 -6.95
C THR A 39 -34.04 12.38 -6.30
N ARG A 40 -33.09 11.86 -7.09
CA ARG A 40 -31.74 11.46 -6.63
C ARG A 40 -30.67 11.80 -7.68
N PRO A 41 -29.44 12.16 -7.24
CA PRO A 41 -28.30 12.31 -8.13
C PRO A 41 -28.07 11.02 -8.92
N SER A 42 -27.65 11.15 -10.16
CA SER A 42 -27.23 10.01 -10.97
C SER A 42 -25.85 9.53 -10.55
N MET A 43 -25.49 8.30 -10.95
CA MET A 43 -24.12 7.81 -10.77
C MET A 43 -23.11 8.68 -11.52
N ARG A 44 -23.51 9.26 -12.67
CA ARG A 44 -22.65 10.15 -13.45
C ARG A 44 -22.33 11.44 -12.70
N ASP A 45 -23.31 12.02 -12.01
CA ASP A 45 -23.10 13.21 -11.18
C ASP A 45 -22.14 12.90 -10.01
N GLY A 46 -22.29 11.73 -9.40
CA GLY A 46 -21.37 11.26 -8.37
C GLY A 46 -19.93 11.12 -8.88
N LEU A 47 -19.74 10.54 -10.07
CA LEU A 47 -18.41 10.39 -10.69
C LEU A 47 -17.80 11.73 -11.09
N ASP A 48 -18.61 12.66 -11.60
CA ASP A 48 -18.15 14.00 -11.99
C ASP A 48 -17.73 14.81 -10.76
N VAL A 49 -18.57 14.82 -9.70
CA VAL A 49 -18.24 15.45 -8.42
C VAL A 49 -16.97 14.84 -7.81
N ALA A 50 -16.84 13.51 -7.80
CA ALA A 50 -15.66 12.84 -7.26
C ALA A 50 -14.39 13.18 -8.07
N GLY A 51 -14.48 13.20 -9.41
CA GLY A 51 -13.38 13.56 -10.29
C GLY A 51 -12.95 15.02 -10.14
N GLY A 52 -13.91 15.94 -10.04
CA GLY A 52 -13.65 17.36 -9.81
C GLY A 52 -13.08 17.63 -8.41
N ALA A 53 -13.62 16.98 -7.37
CA ALA A 53 -13.09 17.08 -6.01
C ALA A 53 -11.65 16.57 -5.94
N LEU A 54 -11.36 15.41 -6.54
CA LEU A 54 -10.01 14.87 -6.61
C LEU A 54 -9.05 15.84 -7.31
N ARG A 55 -9.49 16.45 -8.42
CA ARG A 55 -8.69 17.45 -9.13
C ARG A 55 -8.40 18.67 -8.25
N GLU A 56 -9.37 19.14 -7.49
CA GLU A 56 -9.17 20.27 -6.60
C GLU A 56 -8.26 19.93 -5.42
N TRP A 57 -8.43 18.76 -4.82
CA TRP A 57 -7.50 18.25 -3.82
C TRP A 57 -6.07 18.20 -4.37
N THR A 58 -5.87 17.75 -5.62
CA THR A 58 -4.55 17.73 -6.25
C THR A 58 -3.95 19.13 -6.49
N ARG A 59 -4.76 20.18 -6.59
CA ARG A 59 -4.28 21.57 -6.69
C ARG A 59 -3.88 22.14 -5.33
N THR A 60 -4.55 21.71 -4.26
CA THR A 60 -4.24 22.11 -2.88
C THR A 60 -3.11 21.29 -2.23
N VAL A 61 -2.40 20.50 -3.05
CA VAL A 61 -1.34 19.61 -2.59
C VAL A 61 -0.22 20.42 -1.93
N PRO A 62 0.19 20.07 -0.69
CA PRO A 62 1.25 20.78 0.00
C PRO A 62 2.57 20.78 -0.76
N PRO A 63 3.40 21.83 -0.61
CA PRO A 63 4.73 21.87 -1.22
C PRO A 63 5.53 20.59 -0.92
N GLY A 64 6.16 20.04 -1.96
CA GLY A 64 6.98 18.82 -1.87
C GLY A 64 6.20 17.50 -1.92
N PHE A 65 4.87 17.48 -1.85
CA PHE A 65 4.13 16.21 -1.93
C PHE A 65 4.29 15.53 -3.29
N ALA A 66 4.30 16.27 -4.40
CA ALA A 66 4.49 15.67 -5.72
C ALA A 66 5.86 14.97 -5.84
N GLY A 67 6.91 15.59 -5.29
CA GLY A 67 8.24 14.98 -5.21
C GLY A 67 8.25 13.76 -4.27
N GLY A 68 7.65 13.89 -3.09
CA GLY A 68 7.53 12.79 -2.13
C GLY A 68 6.73 11.60 -2.65
N ALA A 69 5.61 11.84 -3.32
CA ALA A 69 4.78 10.82 -3.97
C ALA A 69 5.54 10.10 -5.08
N ARG A 70 6.38 10.81 -5.84
CA ARG A 70 7.25 10.21 -6.85
C ARG A 70 8.29 9.28 -6.23
N ILE A 71 8.95 9.72 -5.15
CA ILE A 71 9.90 8.89 -4.40
C ILE A 71 9.19 7.66 -3.85
N ALA A 72 8.06 7.86 -3.17
CA ALA A 72 7.24 6.80 -2.61
C ALA A 72 6.79 5.80 -3.68
N GLY A 73 6.36 6.27 -4.86
CA GLY A 73 5.98 5.39 -5.96
C GLY A 73 7.12 4.54 -6.50
N VAL A 74 8.34 5.09 -6.61
CA VAL A 74 9.53 4.31 -7.02
C VAL A 74 9.90 3.28 -5.96
N VAL A 75 9.94 3.68 -4.68
CA VAL A 75 10.26 2.78 -3.57
C VAL A 75 9.19 1.70 -3.41
N GLY A 76 7.91 2.07 -3.49
CA GLY A 76 6.77 1.16 -3.43
C GLY A 76 6.80 0.14 -4.57
N LEU A 77 7.05 0.58 -5.81
CA LEU A 77 7.15 -0.35 -6.94
C LEU A 77 8.36 -1.29 -6.80
N SER A 78 9.49 -0.78 -6.31
CA SER A 78 10.69 -1.59 -6.08
C SER A 78 10.47 -2.62 -4.95
N GLY A 79 9.83 -2.19 -3.86
CA GLY A 79 9.50 -3.03 -2.72
C GLY A 79 8.49 -4.12 -3.07
N VAL A 80 7.39 -3.78 -3.74
CA VAL A 80 6.40 -4.79 -4.15
C VAL A 80 6.95 -5.75 -5.20
N GLY A 81 7.79 -5.28 -6.13
CA GLY A 81 8.46 -6.13 -7.11
C GLY A 81 9.44 -7.12 -6.46
N MET A 82 10.28 -6.63 -5.55
CA MET A 82 11.18 -7.47 -4.75
C MET A 82 10.42 -8.51 -3.92
N LEU A 83 9.40 -8.07 -3.18
CA LEU A 83 8.59 -8.94 -2.33
C LEU A 83 7.86 -10.00 -3.16
N SER A 84 7.32 -9.61 -4.32
CA SER A 84 6.66 -10.54 -5.24
C SER A 84 7.62 -11.60 -5.77
N ALA A 85 8.85 -11.22 -6.13
CA ALA A 85 9.87 -12.17 -6.57
C ALA A 85 10.30 -13.11 -5.43
N LEU A 86 10.51 -12.55 -4.23
CA LEU A 86 10.84 -13.33 -3.04
C LEU A 86 9.77 -14.37 -2.74
N LEU A 87 8.50 -13.97 -2.74
CA LEU A 87 7.37 -14.86 -2.47
C LEU A 87 7.18 -15.89 -3.58
N PHE A 88 7.21 -15.47 -4.84
CA PHE A 88 7.03 -16.37 -5.97
C PHE A 88 8.11 -17.46 -6.01
N PHE A 89 9.39 -17.10 -5.99
CA PHE A 89 10.45 -18.11 -6.01
C PHE A 89 10.57 -18.86 -4.68
N GLY A 90 10.33 -18.18 -3.55
CA GLY A 90 10.39 -18.78 -2.23
C GLY A 90 9.31 -19.84 -1.99
N ILE A 91 8.13 -19.69 -2.60
CA ILE A 91 6.96 -20.55 -2.40
C ILE A 91 6.70 -21.41 -3.63
N GLU A 92 6.45 -20.81 -4.80
CA GLU A 92 5.94 -21.53 -5.98
C GLU A 92 6.96 -22.46 -6.63
N THR A 93 8.25 -22.09 -6.60
CA THR A 93 9.30 -22.91 -7.27
C THR A 93 9.90 -24.01 -6.41
N LYS A 94 9.55 -24.07 -5.12
CA LYS A 94 10.06 -25.12 -4.22
C LYS A 94 9.20 -26.37 -4.33
N ALA A 95 9.60 -27.26 -5.23
CA ALA A 95 9.02 -28.59 -5.36
C ALA A 95 9.24 -29.43 -4.09
N GLY A 96 8.25 -30.23 -3.68
CA GLY A 96 8.43 -31.25 -2.64
C GLY A 96 8.17 -30.81 -1.20
N LEU A 97 7.66 -29.60 -0.97
CA LEU A 97 7.04 -29.29 0.31
C LEU A 97 5.81 -30.21 0.50
N PRO A 98 5.51 -30.68 1.73
CA PRO A 98 4.50 -31.71 2.03
C PRO A 98 3.05 -31.21 1.86
N TRP A 99 2.80 -30.33 0.91
CA TRP A 99 1.49 -29.80 0.56
C TRP A 99 0.60 -30.82 -0.16
N GLU A 100 1.17 -31.92 -0.67
CA GLU A 100 0.43 -33.03 -1.32
C GLU A 100 -0.64 -33.63 -0.39
N GLY A 101 -0.52 -33.47 0.93
CA GLY A 101 -1.54 -33.87 1.91
C GLY A 101 -2.51 -32.77 2.36
N ILE A 102 -2.25 -31.49 2.06
CA ILE A 102 -3.02 -30.32 2.56
C ILE A 102 -4.00 -29.80 1.50
N GLY A 103 -3.96 -30.33 0.27
CA GLY A 103 -5.05 -30.19 -0.69
C GLY A 103 -5.26 -28.76 -1.20
N PHE A 104 -4.18 -28.03 -1.46
CA PHE A 104 -4.27 -26.94 -2.44
C PHE A 104 -4.68 -27.59 -3.76
N GLY A 105 -5.93 -27.39 -4.16
CA GLY A 105 -6.40 -27.94 -5.45
C GLY A 105 -5.47 -27.48 -6.57
N ASP A 106 -5.35 -28.29 -7.62
CA ASP A 106 -4.47 -28.05 -8.76
C ASP A 106 -4.73 -26.66 -9.38
N TRP A 107 -4.03 -25.62 -8.92
CA TRP A 107 -4.06 -24.26 -9.51
C TRP A 107 -3.20 -24.20 -10.78
N GLY A 108 -3.20 -25.31 -11.54
CA GLY A 108 -2.35 -25.55 -12.68
C GLY A 108 -0.88 -25.70 -12.28
N PRO A 109 0.06 -24.93 -12.88
CA PRO A 109 1.49 -25.07 -12.60
C PRO A 109 1.95 -24.41 -11.28
N PHE A 110 1.02 -23.83 -10.52
CA PHE A 110 1.29 -23.08 -9.30
C PHE A 110 0.72 -23.79 -8.07
N GLN A 111 1.42 -23.66 -6.95
CA GLN A 111 1.01 -24.14 -5.64
C GLN A 111 -0.10 -23.26 -5.05
N THR A 112 -0.10 -21.96 -5.35
CA THR A 112 -1.10 -21.03 -4.82
C THR A 112 -1.68 -20.10 -5.88
N PRO A 113 -2.93 -19.62 -5.70
CA PRO A 113 -3.49 -18.56 -6.53
C PRO A 113 -2.72 -17.22 -6.41
N ALA A 114 -1.88 -17.04 -5.38
CA ALA A 114 -1.08 -15.83 -5.18
C ALA A 114 0.05 -15.68 -6.21
N ALA A 115 0.44 -16.76 -6.91
CA ALA A 115 1.35 -16.71 -8.03
C ALA A 115 0.95 -15.65 -9.08
N VAL A 116 -0.35 -15.50 -9.34
CA VAL A 116 -0.88 -14.55 -10.33
C VAL A 116 -0.56 -13.09 -9.98
N PRO A 117 -0.97 -12.55 -8.81
CA PRO A 117 -0.61 -11.19 -8.43
C PRO A 117 0.90 -11.00 -8.27
N TRP A 118 1.66 -12.00 -7.81
CA TRP A 118 3.12 -11.89 -7.70
C TRP A 118 3.78 -11.73 -9.06
N LEU A 119 3.45 -12.60 -10.03
CA LEU A 119 3.94 -12.48 -11.40
C LEU A 119 3.54 -11.15 -12.04
N ALA A 120 2.32 -10.68 -11.79
CA ALA A 120 1.87 -9.39 -12.30
C ALA A 120 2.75 -8.25 -11.77
N TRP A 121 2.99 -8.16 -10.46
CA TRP A 121 3.84 -7.14 -9.87
C TRP A 121 5.30 -7.23 -10.31
N MET A 122 5.85 -8.45 -10.42
CA MET A 122 7.19 -8.67 -10.98
C MET A 122 7.28 -8.17 -12.42
N ALA A 123 6.32 -8.53 -13.28
CA ALA A 123 6.30 -8.10 -14.67
C ALA A 123 6.21 -6.57 -14.77
N ILE A 124 5.39 -5.92 -13.95
CA ILE A 124 5.26 -4.45 -13.92
C ILE A 124 6.58 -3.80 -13.48
N ALA A 125 7.23 -4.32 -12.43
CA ALA A 125 8.50 -3.78 -11.94
C ALA A 125 9.64 -3.98 -12.96
N LEU A 126 9.71 -5.15 -13.60
CA LEU A 126 10.69 -5.45 -14.65
C LEU A 126 10.46 -4.62 -15.92
N ALA A 127 9.21 -4.36 -16.27
CA ALA A 127 8.83 -3.58 -17.45
C ALA A 127 8.83 -2.06 -17.21
N ALA A 128 9.04 -1.60 -15.98
CA ALA A 128 9.12 -0.17 -15.62
C ALA A 128 10.08 0.69 -16.48
N PRO A 129 11.25 0.19 -16.95
CA PRO A 129 12.12 0.95 -17.85
C PRO A 129 11.51 1.20 -19.24
N ILE A 130 10.60 0.35 -19.68
CA ILE A 130 10.10 0.30 -21.06
C ILE A 130 8.71 0.92 -21.13
N LEU A 131 7.81 0.51 -20.23
CA LEU A 131 6.42 0.92 -20.24
C LEU A 131 6.24 2.42 -19.93
N GLN A 132 5.20 2.99 -20.54
CA GLN A 132 4.78 4.36 -20.28
C GLN A 132 3.88 4.44 -19.03
N GLY A 133 3.84 5.62 -18.42
CA GLY A 133 3.11 5.87 -17.16
C GLY A 133 1.65 5.37 -17.13
N PRO A 134 0.83 5.55 -18.18
CA PRO A 134 -0.56 5.08 -18.17
C PRO A 134 -0.69 3.55 -18.10
N TRP A 135 0.17 2.81 -18.81
CA TRP A 135 0.14 1.35 -18.84
C TRP A 135 0.60 0.75 -17.52
N ILE A 136 1.67 1.28 -16.92
CA ILE A 136 2.13 0.88 -15.59
C ILE A 136 1.02 1.09 -14.57
N ARG A 137 0.30 2.22 -14.61
CA ARG A 137 -0.80 2.48 -13.68
C ARG A 137 -1.98 1.54 -13.86
N ARG A 138 -2.38 1.23 -15.10
CA ARG A 138 -3.49 0.30 -15.37
C ARG A 138 -3.12 -1.13 -14.95
N ALA A 139 -1.94 -1.59 -15.32
CA ALA A 139 -1.44 -2.91 -14.93
C ALA A 139 -1.28 -2.99 -13.40
N GLY A 140 -0.72 -1.96 -12.77
CA GLY A 140 -0.60 -1.86 -11.32
C GLY A 140 -1.95 -1.86 -10.62
N LEU A 141 -2.95 -1.14 -11.15
CA LEU A 141 -4.30 -1.16 -10.58
C LEU A 141 -4.92 -2.55 -10.69
N PHE A 142 -4.75 -3.25 -11.82
CA PHE A 142 -5.22 -4.61 -11.98
C PHE A 142 -4.54 -5.57 -11.00
N ALA A 143 -3.20 -5.53 -10.90
CA ALA A 143 -2.43 -6.33 -9.96
C ALA A 143 -2.85 -6.05 -8.51
N GLN A 144 -3.04 -4.78 -8.17
CA GLN A 144 -3.52 -4.33 -6.86
C GLN A 144 -4.90 -4.87 -6.52
N LEU A 145 -5.84 -4.82 -7.46
CA LEU A 145 -7.19 -5.37 -7.27
C LEU A 145 -7.15 -6.89 -7.12
N ALA A 146 -6.30 -7.58 -7.90
CA ALA A 146 -6.10 -9.02 -7.75
C ALA A 146 -5.51 -9.38 -6.38
N THR A 147 -4.48 -8.65 -5.92
CA THR A 147 -3.91 -8.84 -4.58
C THR A 147 -4.97 -8.61 -3.50
N GLY A 148 -5.73 -7.51 -3.58
CA GLY A 148 -6.76 -7.19 -2.60
C GLY A 148 -7.93 -8.17 -2.60
N ALA A 149 -8.38 -8.63 -3.77
CA ALA A 149 -9.41 -9.66 -3.87
C ALA A 149 -8.94 -10.97 -3.25
N LEU A 150 -7.70 -11.36 -3.51
CA LEU A 150 -7.10 -12.54 -2.89
C LEU A 150 -7.03 -12.39 -1.37
N SER A 151 -6.61 -11.24 -0.84
CA SER A 151 -6.60 -10.98 0.61
C SER A 151 -7.96 -11.14 1.28
N LEU A 152 -9.06 -10.88 0.56
CA LEU A 152 -10.41 -11.00 1.10
C LEU A 152 -10.95 -12.42 1.03
N ILE A 153 -10.52 -13.20 0.02
CA ILE A 153 -10.97 -14.57 -0.20
C ILE A 153 -10.12 -15.56 0.61
N GLU A 154 -8.85 -15.28 0.83
CA GLU A 154 -7.90 -16.18 1.50
C GLU A 154 -8.39 -16.75 2.83
N PRO A 155 -9.01 -15.98 3.75
CA PRO A 155 -9.52 -16.53 5.02
C PRO A 155 -10.66 -17.55 4.85
N THR A 156 -11.30 -17.56 3.68
CA THR A 156 -12.34 -18.55 3.33
C THR A 156 -11.76 -19.79 2.66
N LEU A 157 -10.50 -19.72 2.22
CA LEU A 157 -9.74 -20.84 1.72
C LEU A 157 -9.06 -21.50 2.92
N GLU A 158 -9.75 -22.42 3.59
CA GLU A 158 -9.30 -23.19 4.77
C GLU A 158 -7.91 -23.87 4.65
N ARG A 159 -7.25 -23.75 3.49
CA ARG A 159 -6.07 -24.51 3.09
C ARG A 159 -4.87 -23.65 2.71
N VAL A 160 -5.01 -22.32 2.69
CA VAL A 160 -3.91 -21.43 2.31
C VAL A 160 -3.27 -20.88 3.59
N PRO A 161 -1.99 -21.16 3.89
CA PRO A 161 -1.26 -20.60 5.02
C PRO A 161 -0.57 -19.30 4.61
N LEU A 162 -1.18 -18.51 3.71
CA LEU A 162 -0.61 -17.21 3.37
C LEU A 162 -1.03 -16.26 4.46
N GLU A 163 -0.14 -16.06 5.43
CA GLU A 163 -0.48 -15.23 6.57
C GLU A 163 -1.04 -13.88 6.10
N PRO A 164 -2.29 -13.51 6.47
CA PRO A 164 -3.05 -12.42 5.85
C PRO A 164 -2.31 -11.07 5.81
N PHE A 165 -1.38 -10.86 6.74
CA PHE A 165 -0.57 -9.65 6.80
C PHE A 165 0.42 -9.52 5.63
N ILE A 166 0.88 -10.61 5.01
CA ILE A 166 1.77 -10.56 3.83
C ILE A 166 1.02 -9.94 2.66
N LEU A 167 -0.19 -10.44 2.38
CA LEU A 167 -1.01 -9.88 1.32
C LEU A 167 -1.44 -8.44 1.63
N LEU A 168 -1.72 -8.12 2.90
CA LEU A 168 -1.97 -6.75 3.34
C LEU A 168 -0.75 -5.85 3.08
N ALA A 169 0.47 -6.29 3.42
CA ALA A 169 1.70 -5.56 3.15
C ALA A 169 1.89 -5.33 1.64
N MET A 170 1.57 -6.32 0.82
CA MET A 170 1.57 -6.17 -0.65
C MET A 170 0.52 -5.17 -1.13
N VAL A 171 -0.70 -5.20 -0.58
CA VAL A 171 -1.77 -4.24 -0.90
C VAL A 171 -1.32 -2.82 -0.56
N VAL A 172 -0.74 -2.61 0.62
CA VAL A 172 -0.30 -1.27 1.04
C VAL A 172 0.89 -0.78 0.19
N THR A 173 1.86 -1.66 -0.06
CA THR A 173 3.05 -1.33 -0.86
C THR A 173 2.69 -1.10 -2.33
N GLY A 174 1.84 -1.96 -2.91
CA GLY A 174 1.33 -1.84 -4.27
C GLY A 174 0.45 -0.60 -4.46
N GLY A 175 -0.36 -0.25 -3.46
CA GLY A 175 -1.12 1.01 -3.46
C GLY A 175 -0.19 2.23 -3.55
N THR A 176 0.95 2.17 -2.85
CA THR A 176 1.99 3.19 -2.94
C THR A 176 2.66 3.18 -4.31
N ALA A 177 2.88 1.99 -4.90
CA ALA A 177 3.43 1.84 -6.26
C ALA A 177 2.55 2.48 -7.34
N LEU A 178 1.23 2.65 -7.12
CA LEU A 178 0.36 3.39 -8.05
C LEU A 178 0.72 4.87 -8.18
N LEU A 179 1.43 5.43 -7.20
CA LEU A 179 2.00 6.78 -7.27
C LEU A 179 3.23 6.85 -8.17
N TYR A 180 3.68 5.71 -8.75
CA TYR A 180 4.81 5.67 -9.65
C TYR A 180 4.61 6.60 -10.84
N VAL A 181 5.45 7.63 -10.89
CA VAL A 181 5.61 8.49 -12.04
C VAL A 181 7.04 8.32 -12.52
N ARG A 182 7.18 7.78 -13.74
CA ARG A 182 8.47 7.52 -14.39
C ARG A 182 9.43 8.68 -14.12
N GLY A 183 10.49 8.37 -13.38
CA GLY A 183 11.51 9.32 -12.96
C GLY A 183 12.69 9.38 -13.93
N GLY A 184 13.75 10.06 -13.51
CA GLY A 184 15.08 9.94 -14.12
C GLY A 184 15.64 8.51 -14.01
N THR A 185 16.95 8.35 -14.17
CA THR A 185 17.62 7.03 -14.24
C THR A 185 17.25 6.11 -13.07
N ILE A 186 17.20 6.64 -11.84
CA ILE A 186 16.86 5.87 -10.63
C ILE A 186 15.50 5.18 -10.74
N GLY A 187 14.46 5.90 -11.21
CA GLY A 187 13.12 5.35 -11.32
C GLY A 187 12.99 4.27 -12.40
N ARG A 188 13.96 4.15 -13.31
CA ARG A 188 14.00 3.10 -14.35
C ARG A 188 14.78 1.88 -13.86
N VAL A 189 15.88 2.09 -13.15
CA VAL A 189 16.79 1.00 -12.77
C VAL A 189 16.38 0.33 -11.46
N LEU A 190 15.87 1.08 -10.49
CA LEU A 190 15.65 0.55 -9.15
C LEU A 190 14.58 -0.57 -9.11
N PRO A 191 13.38 -0.42 -9.73
CA PRO A 191 12.38 -1.49 -9.70
C PRO A 191 12.83 -2.84 -10.28
N PRO A 192 13.42 -2.92 -11.49
CA PRO A 192 13.87 -4.20 -12.01
C PRO A 192 15.03 -4.76 -11.19
N LEU A 193 15.97 -3.92 -10.74
CA LEU A 193 17.10 -4.35 -9.93
C LEU A 193 16.65 -4.97 -8.61
N SER A 194 15.71 -4.34 -7.90
CA SER A 194 15.14 -4.86 -6.66
C SER A 194 14.36 -6.17 -6.89
N THR A 195 13.64 -6.28 -8.01
CA THR A 195 12.92 -7.51 -8.38
C THR A 195 13.88 -8.67 -8.63
N VAL A 196 14.95 -8.43 -9.40
CA VAL A 196 16.00 -9.43 -9.66
C VAL A 196 16.73 -9.81 -8.36
N ALA A 197 17.05 -8.82 -7.51
CA ALA A 197 17.65 -9.09 -6.21
C ALA A 197 16.74 -9.99 -5.36
N GLY A 198 15.44 -9.73 -5.32
CA GLY A 198 14.47 -10.60 -4.64
C GLY A 198 14.47 -12.04 -5.15
N ALA A 199 14.52 -12.23 -6.48
CA ALA A 199 14.61 -13.55 -7.08
C ALA A 199 15.93 -14.27 -6.73
N VAL A 200 17.07 -13.58 -6.85
CA VAL A 200 18.40 -14.14 -6.52
C VAL A 200 18.47 -14.53 -5.05
N ILE A 201 17.96 -13.67 -4.17
CA ILE A 201 17.89 -13.92 -2.74
C ILE A 201 17.05 -15.18 -2.48
N ALA A 202 15.83 -15.29 -3.04
CA ALA A 202 14.97 -16.47 -2.87
C ALA A 202 15.59 -17.79 -3.39
N LEU A 203 16.27 -17.74 -4.54
CA LEU A 203 16.91 -18.92 -5.14
C LEU A 203 18.21 -19.31 -4.42
N GLY A 204 18.93 -18.35 -3.84
CA GLY A 204 20.19 -18.58 -3.14
C GLY A 204 20.02 -19.14 -1.73
N THR A 205 18.81 -19.12 -1.18
CA THR A 205 18.49 -19.61 0.17
C THR A 205 17.64 -20.86 0.17
N VAL A 206 17.73 -21.66 -0.89
CA VAL A 206 17.11 -22.99 -0.91
C VAL A 206 17.91 -23.89 0.03
N PRO A 207 17.32 -24.38 1.14
CA PRO A 207 17.97 -25.40 1.94
C PRO A 207 18.06 -26.69 1.11
N GLU A 208 19.22 -27.35 1.17
CA GLU A 208 19.50 -28.58 0.42
C GLU A 208 18.69 -29.79 0.91
N GLU A 209 18.05 -29.68 2.08
CA GLU A 209 17.30 -30.75 2.75
C GLU A 209 15.77 -30.53 2.63
N PRO A 210 14.98 -31.60 2.40
CA PRO A 210 13.52 -31.54 2.41
C PRO A 210 13.02 -31.24 3.84
N LEU A 211 12.75 -29.97 4.07
CA LEU A 211 12.34 -29.43 5.37
C LEU A 211 10.99 -30.00 5.86
N LEU A 212 10.93 -30.32 7.15
CA LEU A 212 9.67 -30.59 7.86
C LEU A 212 8.81 -29.30 7.94
N TYR A 213 7.49 -29.42 8.08
CA TYR A 213 6.53 -28.30 8.16
C TYR A 213 6.95 -27.17 9.13
N THR A 214 7.58 -27.52 10.26
CA THR A 214 8.11 -26.58 11.25
C THR A 214 9.24 -25.69 10.72
N GLU A 215 10.02 -26.17 9.75
CA GLU A 215 11.10 -25.42 9.12
C GLU A 215 10.61 -24.54 7.96
N VAL A 216 9.40 -24.79 7.44
CA VAL A 216 8.74 -23.86 6.52
C VAL A 216 8.38 -22.56 7.24
N LEU A 217 7.96 -22.64 8.51
CA LEU A 217 7.79 -21.48 9.38
C LEU A 217 9.13 -20.75 9.62
N TYR A 218 10.25 -21.46 9.68
CA TYR A 218 11.59 -20.85 9.71
C TYR A 218 11.95 -20.15 8.39
N GLN A 219 11.49 -20.64 7.23
CA GLN A 219 11.66 -19.92 5.96
C GLN A 219 10.90 -18.58 5.95
N PHE A 220 9.76 -18.49 6.64
CA PHE A 220 9.08 -17.21 6.88
C PHE A 220 9.89 -16.28 7.78
N GLU A 221 10.69 -16.76 8.75
CA GLU A 221 11.59 -15.89 9.53
C GLU A 221 12.62 -15.18 8.64
N TRP A 222 13.12 -15.85 7.62
CA TRP A 222 14.10 -15.23 6.73
C TRP A 222 13.44 -14.21 5.78
N LEU A 223 12.25 -14.53 5.27
CA LEU A 223 11.44 -13.57 4.51
C LEU A 223 11.09 -12.33 5.36
N ARG A 224 10.78 -12.57 6.64
CA ARG A 224 10.54 -11.58 7.70
C ARG A 224 11.78 -10.71 7.93
N ASN A 225 12.95 -11.31 8.19
CA ASN A 225 14.20 -10.60 8.43
C ASN A 225 14.65 -9.76 7.22
N THR A 226 14.46 -10.29 6.01
CA THR A 226 14.79 -9.58 4.76
C THR A 226 13.82 -8.41 4.54
N GLY A 227 12.53 -8.61 4.78
CA GLY A 227 11.52 -7.55 4.74
C GLY A 227 11.81 -6.43 5.73
N VAL A 228 12.18 -6.78 6.97
CA VAL A 228 12.58 -5.82 8.02
C VAL A 228 13.83 -5.05 7.62
N ALA A 229 14.86 -5.72 7.08
CA ALA A 229 16.09 -5.05 6.67
C ALA A 229 15.85 -4.05 5.52
N VAL A 230 15.02 -4.41 4.54
CA VAL A 230 14.64 -3.52 3.42
C VAL A 230 13.79 -2.36 3.92
N ALA A 231 12.82 -2.62 4.81
CA ALA A 231 11.99 -1.60 5.42
C ALA A 231 12.82 -0.61 6.26
N ALA A 232 13.78 -1.12 7.03
CA ALA A 232 14.72 -0.32 7.82
C ALA A 232 15.64 0.52 6.94
N ALA A 233 16.20 -0.04 5.86
CA ALA A 233 17.02 0.71 4.91
C ALA A 233 16.23 1.84 4.22
N ALA A 234 14.98 1.57 3.83
CA ALA A 234 14.08 2.58 3.28
C ALA A 234 13.78 3.67 4.31
N LEU A 235 13.50 3.31 5.57
CA LEU A 235 13.30 4.26 6.67
C LEU A 235 14.52 5.13 6.90
N VAL A 236 15.71 4.55 6.95
CA VAL A 236 16.97 5.28 7.14
C VAL A 236 17.21 6.24 5.99
N ALA A 237 17.00 5.81 4.74
CA ALA A 237 17.12 6.69 3.58
C ALA A 237 16.11 7.85 3.62
N LEU A 238 14.88 7.60 4.09
CA LEU A 238 13.83 8.61 4.22
C LEU A 238 14.09 9.57 5.38
N VAL A 239 14.60 9.07 6.51
CA VAL A 239 15.01 9.88 7.66
C VAL A 239 16.19 10.77 7.26
N ILE A 240 17.20 10.24 6.58
CA ILE A 240 18.32 11.03 6.06
C ILE A 240 17.79 12.09 5.08
N SER A 241 16.88 11.72 4.18
CA SER A 241 16.27 12.66 3.22
C SER A 241 15.41 13.75 3.89
N GLY A 242 14.70 13.41 4.97
CA GLY A 242 13.91 14.33 5.78
C GLY A 242 14.75 15.25 6.65
N LEU A 243 15.83 14.72 7.24
CA LEU A 243 16.84 15.47 8.00
C LEU A 243 17.56 16.49 7.13
N LEU A 244 17.71 16.22 5.82
CA LEU A 244 18.23 17.16 4.82
C LEU A 244 17.23 18.27 4.41
N ARG A 245 16.19 18.53 5.23
CA ARG A 245 15.26 19.67 5.16
C ARG A 245 14.37 19.77 3.91
N ARG A 246 14.21 18.71 3.12
CA ARG A 246 13.32 18.72 1.93
C ARG A 246 11.93 18.18 2.28
N ALA A 247 10.90 18.99 2.04
CA ALA A 247 9.49 18.63 2.27
C ALA A 247 9.09 17.32 1.56
N GLU A 248 9.75 16.98 0.46
CA GLU A 248 9.56 15.75 -0.31
C GLU A 248 9.89 14.48 0.49
N GLY A 249 10.97 14.49 1.28
CA GLY A 249 11.37 13.35 2.08
C GLY A 249 10.36 13.02 3.19
N ALA A 250 9.80 14.05 3.82
CA ALA A 250 8.74 13.90 4.81
C ALA A 250 7.47 13.30 4.21
N TRP A 251 7.08 13.75 3.02
CA TRP A 251 5.91 13.17 2.32
C TRP A 251 6.16 11.72 1.89
N ALA A 252 7.35 11.41 1.38
CA ALA A 252 7.70 10.03 1.04
C ALA A 252 7.66 9.12 2.27
N PHE A 253 8.16 9.60 3.42
CA PHE A 253 8.08 8.88 4.69
C PHE A 253 6.63 8.62 5.12
N ILE A 254 5.78 9.63 5.08
CA ILE A 254 4.36 9.53 5.42
C ILE A 254 3.65 8.51 4.51
N LEU A 255 3.95 8.50 3.22
CA LEU A 255 3.33 7.61 2.25
C LEU A 255 3.83 6.16 2.37
N LEU A 256 5.10 5.95 2.72
CA LEU A 256 5.69 4.62 2.87
C LEU A 256 5.50 4.03 4.27
N GLY A 257 5.21 4.86 5.28
CA GLY A 257 5.02 4.44 6.67
C GLY A 257 4.08 3.25 6.84
N PRO A 258 2.88 3.24 6.20
CA PRO A 258 1.98 2.09 6.26
C PRO A 258 2.59 0.79 5.70
N ALA A 259 3.37 0.87 4.61
CA ALA A 259 4.01 -0.29 3.98
C ALA A 259 5.10 -0.87 4.89
N VAL A 260 5.94 0.00 5.46
CA VAL A 260 6.94 -0.41 6.44
C VAL A 260 6.25 -1.04 7.66
N TRP A 261 5.24 -0.36 8.20
CA TRP A 261 4.54 -0.83 9.39
C TRP A 261 3.96 -2.24 9.16
N ALA A 262 3.33 -2.48 8.00
CA ALA A 262 2.79 -3.79 7.66
C ALA A 262 3.88 -4.88 7.58
N LEU A 263 5.07 -4.55 7.08
CA LEU A 263 6.21 -5.48 7.03
C LEU A 263 6.83 -5.74 8.40
N THR A 264 6.77 -4.77 9.32
CA THR A 264 7.36 -4.88 10.66
C THR A 264 6.36 -5.28 11.75
N TYR A 265 5.08 -5.43 11.40
CA TYR A 265 3.98 -5.56 12.37
C TYR A 265 4.20 -6.72 13.36
N ASN A 266 4.51 -7.91 12.83
CA ASN A 266 4.69 -9.11 13.66
C ASN A 266 5.89 -9.03 14.61
N GLU A 267 6.96 -8.35 14.21
CA GLU A 267 8.10 -8.13 15.12
C GLU A 267 7.67 -7.23 16.26
N VAL A 268 7.02 -6.10 15.95
CA VAL A 268 6.60 -5.14 16.96
C VAL A 268 5.60 -5.78 17.93
N THR A 269 4.63 -6.56 17.45
CA THR A 269 3.67 -7.25 18.32
C THR A 269 4.30 -8.41 19.09
N GLY A 270 5.24 -9.14 18.48
CA GLY A 270 6.04 -10.17 19.14
C GLY A 270 6.87 -9.62 20.30
N TYR A 271 7.64 -8.55 20.06
CA TYR A 271 8.47 -7.90 21.08
C TYR A 271 7.67 -7.24 22.20
N LEU A 272 6.50 -6.67 21.89
CA LEU A 272 5.63 -6.04 22.88
C LEU A 272 4.84 -7.05 23.74
N GLY A 273 5.07 -8.35 23.55
CA GLY A 273 4.40 -9.40 24.33
C GLY A 273 2.92 -9.61 23.95
N PHE A 274 2.44 -8.96 22.89
CA PHE A 274 1.12 -9.22 22.32
C PHE A 274 1.12 -10.50 21.45
N GLY A 275 2.30 -10.93 20.98
CA GLY A 275 2.51 -12.08 20.10
C GLY A 275 3.18 -13.29 20.77
N GLY A 276 2.86 -13.57 22.04
CA GLY A 276 3.26 -14.82 22.71
C GLY A 276 2.48 -16.04 22.20
N ILE A 277 2.57 -16.36 20.91
CA ILE A 277 2.04 -17.60 20.31
C ILE A 277 3.15 -18.22 19.47
N HIS A 278 4.16 -18.78 20.13
CA HIS A 278 5.10 -19.71 19.50
C HIS A 278 4.76 -21.18 19.84
N GLY A 279 3.56 -21.46 20.38
CA GLY A 279 3.27 -22.76 20.99
C GLY A 279 1.95 -23.45 20.66
N SER A 280 0.96 -22.82 20.03
CA SER A 280 -0.35 -23.48 19.93
C SER A 280 -1.26 -22.92 18.83
N TYR A 281 -1.14 -23.50 17.63
CA TYR A 281 -2.20 -23.46 16.61
C TYR A 281 -3.53 -24.08 17.08
N LEU A 282 -3.58 -24.68 18.27
CA LEU A 282 -4.78 -25.28 18.88
C LEU A 282 -5.67 -24.27 19.65
N VAL A 283 -5.30 -22.99 19.74
CA VAL A 283 -6.10 -21.97 20.46
C VAL A 283 -6.51 -20.82 19.52
N PHE A 284 -6.87 -21.14 18.27
CA PHE A 284 -7.39 -20.16 17.30
C PHE A 284 -8.92 -20.16 17.15
N ASP A 285 -9.65 -20.69 18.13
CA ASP A 285 -11.12 -20.73 18.07
C ASP A 285 -11.80 -19.47 18.64
N GLY A 286 -11.04 -18.45 19.07
CA GLY A 286 -11.60 -17.31 19.83
C GLY A 286 -11.14 -15.90 19.46
N PHE A 287 -10.02 -15.74 18.73
CA PHE A 287 -9.54 -14.41 18.33
C PHE A 287 -9.76 -14.22 16.83
N HIS A 288 -10.87 -13.57 16.48
CA HIS A 288 -11.21 -13.28 15.09
C HIS A 288 -10.09 -12.45 14.45
N GLY A 289 -9.43 -12.99 13.41
CA GLY A 289 -8.41 -12.28 12.64
C GLY A 289 -8.83 -10.91 12.09
N ARG A 290 -10.14 -10.61 12.11
CA ARG A 290 -10.70 -9.27 11.86
C ARG A 290 -10.19 -8.23 12.85
N ASP A 291 -10.05 -8.53 14.14
CA ASP A 291 -9.75 -7.53 15.16
C ASP A 291 -8.26 -7.09 15.13
N VAL A 292 -7.38 -8.01 14.75
CA VAL A 292 -5.94 -7.74 14.58
C VAL A 292 -5.68 -6.91 13.32
N VAL A 293 -6.32 -7.26 12.20
CA VAL A 293 -6.24 -6.49 10.95
C VAL A 293 -6.86 -5.10 11.13
N PHE A 294 -7.99 -5.00 11.84
CA PHE A 294 -8.67 -3.72 12.08
C PHE A 294 -7.90 -2.85 13.08
N GLY A 295 -7.40 -3.41 14.18
CA GLY A 295 -6.58 -2.69 15.16
C GLY A 295 -5.26 -2.21 14.57
N GLY A 296 -4.63 -3.05 13.74
CA GLY A 296 -3.44 -2.70 12.99
C GLY A 296 -3.66 -1.58 11.97
N PHE A 297 -4.73 -1.68 11.19
CA PHE A 297 -5.13 -0.63 10.25
C PHE A 297 -5.44 0.70 10.96
N LEU A 298 -6.17 0.66 12.08
CA LEU A 298 -6.48 1.86 12.87
C LEU A 298 -5.24 2.50 13.50
N LEU A 299 -4.28 1.69 13.99
CA LEU A 299 -2.98 2.17 14.47
C LEU A 299 -2.18 2.81 13.33
N GLY A 300 -2.14 2.19 12.15
CA GLY A 300 -1.50 2.76 10.96
C GLY A 300 -2.11 4.11 10.55
N VAL A 301 -3.44 4.21 10.53
CA VAL A 301 -4.17 5.47 10.26
C VAL A 301 -3.90 6.51 11.36
N GLY A 302 -3.84 6.10 12.63
CA GLY A 302 -3.54 6.97 13.76
C GLY A 302 -2.12 7.54 13.72
N VAL A 303 -1.12 6.69 13.45
CA VAL A 303 0.28 7.09 13.27
C VAL A 303 0.43 8.02 12.06
N PHE A 304 -0.25 7.71 10.95
CA PHE A 304 -0.29 8.58 9.78
C PHE A 304 -0.88 9.95 10.10
N ALA A 305 -2.02 10.00 10.80
CA ALA A 305 -2.66 11.25 11.22
C ALA A 305 -1.77 12.07 12.17
N ALA A 306 -1.09 11.42 13.11
CA ALA A 306 -0.15 12.06 14.03
C ALA A 306 1.07 12.64 13.29
N LEU A 307 1.62 11.91 12.31
CA LEU A 307 2.72 12.40 11.47
C LEU A 307 2.30 13.60 10.62
N VAL A 308 1.10 13.57 10.03
CA VAL A 308 0.55 14.72 9.29
C VAL A 308 0.36 15.94 10.21
N ALA A 309 -0.13 15.73 11.44
CA ALA A 309 -0.27 16.80 12.42
C ALA A 309 1.09 17.39 12.83
N LEU A 310 2.10 16.55 13.06
CA LEU A 310 3.45 16.97 13.38
C LEU A 310 4.09 17.79 12.26
N VAL A 311 3.96 17.34 11.01
CA VAL A 311 4.46 18.10 9.84
C VAL A 311 3.77 19.47 9.74
N ARG A 312 2.45 19.54 9.96
CA ARG A 312 1.74 20.83 10.00
C ARG A 312 2.24 21.74 11.12
N LEU A 313 2.55 21.19 12.29
CA LEU A 313 3.11 21.93 13.42
C LEU A 313 4.48 22.52 13.08
N VAL A 314 5.38 21.70 12.50
CA VAL A 314 6.72 22.13 12.10
C VAL A 314 6.67 23.22 11.03
N LEU A 315 5.78 23.09 10.03
CA LEU A 315 5.59 24.12 9.00
C LEU A 315 5.06 25.43 9.58
N ARG A 316 4.14 25.38 10.56
CA ARG A 316 3.64 26.57 11.28
C ARG A 316 4.71 27.25 12.13
N MET A 317 5.59 26.47 12.77
CA MET A 317 6.70 27.05 13.55
C MET A 317 7.69 27.77 12.63
N ARG A 318 7.96 27.21 11.45
CA ARG A 318 8.87 27.83 10.47
C ARG A 318 8.32 29.16 9.92
N SER A 319 7.01 29.25 9.64
CA SER A 319 6.41 30.50 9.15
C SER A 319 6.44 31.64 10.17
N ARG A 320 6.50 31.35 11.48
CA ARG A 320 6.62 32.36 12.54
C ARG A 320 8.04 32.93 12.72
N THR A 321 9.05 32.24 12.19
CA THR A 321 10.46 32.66 12.31
C THR A 321 10.94 33.53 11.14
N HIS A 322 10.04 33.88 10.21
CA HIS A 322 10.34 34.68 9.02
C HIS A 322 9.47 35.95 8.94
N ASP A 323 9.01 36.46 10.08
CA ASP A 323 8.36 37.78 10.15
C ASP A 323 9.36 38.78 10.77
N PRO A 324 10.13 39.53 9.95
CA PRO A 324 11.14 40.47 10.44
C PRO A 324 10.54 41.84 10.79
N GLN A 325 9.21 41.98 10.86
CA GLN A 325 8.54 43.28 11.05
C GLN A 325 7.80 43.42 12.39
N ALA A 326 8.40 42.94 13.47
CA ALA A 326 8.04 43.34 14.83
C ALA A 326 9.25 43.99 15.51
N SER A 327 9.56 45.20 15.06
CA SER A 327 10.36 46.21 15.78
C SER A 327 9.53 47.46 15.93
#